data_AF-A0A1B1NAR5-F1
#
_entry.id   AF-A0A1B1NAR5-F1
#
_cell.length_a   1.000
_cell.length_b   1.000
_cell.length_c   1.000
_cell.angle_alpha   90.00
_cell.angle_beta   90.00
_cell.angle_gamma   90.00
#
_symmetry.space_group_name_H-M   'P 1'
#
loop_
_entity.id
_entity.type
_entity.pdbx_description
1 polymer ?
#
loop_
_entity_poly.entity_id
_entity_poly.type
_entity_poly.pdbx_seq_one_letter_code
_entity_poly.pdbx_strand_id
1 'polypeptide(L)'
;MTVGRQARREEQLPRLRRQFPDDVGPAVQVLDLLELAWHDCYGEVAPPAAVVDDVLTVAGGTLAGLVNAAHLAVIDRRDLRMSALRVRPEG
;
A
#
# COMPACT_ATOMS: atom_id res chain seq x y z
N MET A 1 -20.90 8.05 -2.18
CA MET A 1 -20.19 8.41 -3.43
C MET A 1 -18.90 7.61 -3.46
N THR A 2 -18.70 6.77 -4.47
CA THR A 2 -17.45 6.01 -4.59
C THR A 2 -16.34 6.99 -4.97
N VAL A 3 -15.38 7.21 -4.06
CA VAL A 3 -14.18 7.98 -4.37
C VAL A 3 -13.49 7.30 -5.56
N GLY A 4 -13.22 8.04 -6.63
CA GLY A 4 -12.54 7.49 -7.81
C GLY A 4 -11.07 7.14 -7.50
N ARG A 5 -10.49 6.23 -8.29
CA ARG A 5 -9.07 5.86 -8.19
C ARG A 5 -8.14 7.08 -8.14
N GLN A 6 -8.40 8.07 -8.99
CA GLN A 6 -7.61 9.30 -9.03
C GLN A 6 -7.61 10.06 -7.70
N ALA A 7 -8.76 10.17 -7.04
CA ALA A 7 -8.85 10.85 -5.74
C ALA A 7 -8.12 10.08 -4.63
N ARG A 8 -8.18 8.73 -4.62
CA ARG A 8 -7.36 7.92 -3.70
C ARG A 8 -5.87 8.10 -3.94
N ARG A 9 -5.43 8.16 -5.21
CA ARG A 9 -4.03 8.46 -5.54
C ARG A 9 -3.60 9.81 -5.00
N GLU A 10 -4.41 10.85 -5.20
CA GLU A 10 -4.13 12.21 -4.74
C GLU A 10 -4.00 12.27 -3.22
N GLU A 11 -4.80 11.47 -2.48
CA GLU A 11 -4.71 11.33 -1.03
C GLU A 11 -3.39 10.69 -0.57
N GLN A 12 -2.90 9.66 -1.28
CA GLN A 12 -1.66 8.96 -0.92
C GLN A 12 -0.38 9.67 -1.39
N LEU A 13 -0.49 10.55 -2.40
CA LEU A 13 0.65 11.19 -3.05
C LEU A 13 1.59 11.96 -2.11
N PRO A 14 1.12 12.75 -1.11
CA PRO A 14 2.00 13.42 -0.16
C PRO A 14 2.84 12.44 0.66
N ARG A 15 2.27 11.29 1.03
CA ARG A 15 2.98 10.26 1.80
C ARG A 15 4.00 9.53 0.93
N LEU A 16 3.63 9.17 -0.30
CA LEU A 16 4.55 8.55 -1.25
C LEU A 16 5.74 9.46 -1.57
N ARG A 17 5.52 10.76 -1.77
CA ARG A 17 6.60 11.73 -1.98
C ARG A 17 7.58 11.81 -0.80
N ARG A 18 7.09 11.62 0.42
CA ARG A 18 7.92 11.64 1.63
C ARG A 18 8.72 10.35 1.79
N GLN A 19 8.13 9.19 1.51
CA GLN A 19 8.75 7.88 1.71
C GLN A 19 9.63 7.44 0.53
N PHE A 20 9.32 7.85 -0.69
CA PHE A 20 9.98 7.41 -1.92
C PHE A 20 10.33 8.61 -2.81
N PRO A 21 11.16 9.57 -2.34
CA PRO A 21 11.39 10.83 -3.05
C PRO A 21 11.90 10.65 -4.47
N ASP A 22 12.73 9.63 -4.70
CA ASP A 22 13.33 9.32 -6.01
C ASP A 22 12.45 8.39 -6.87
N ASP A 23 11.47 7.71 -6.26
CA ASP A 23 10.69 6.62 -6.86
C ASP A 23 9.16 6.85 -6.79
N VAL A 24 8.70 8.10 -6.69
CA VAL A 24 7.27 8.42 -6.52
C VAL A 24 6.41 7.82 -7.63
N GLY A 25 6.87 7.91 -8.89
CA GLY A 25 6.17 7.37 -10.05
C GLY A 25 5.97 5.85 -9.94
N PRO A 26 7.05 5.06 -9.81
CA PRO A 26 6.97 3.62 -9.53
C PRO A 26 6.13 3.28 -8.29
N ALA A 27 6.23 4.05 -7.21
CA ALA A 27 5.46 3.80 -6.00
C ALA A 27 3.94 3.94 -6.22
N VAL A 28 3.52 4.94 -6.99
CA VAL A 28 2.11 5.09 -7.41
C VAL A 28 1.67 3.89 -8.26
N GLN A 29 2.51 3.44 -9.20
CA GLN A 29 2.19 2.28 -10.03
C GLN A 29 1.99 1.01 -9.19
N VAL A 30 2.78 0.80 -8.13
CA VAL A 30 2.59 -0.35 -7.24
C VAL A 30 1.26 -0.26 -6.49
N LEU A 31 0.85 0.92 -6.00
CA LEU A 31 -0.47 1.06 -5.38
C LEU A 31 -1.62 0.84 -6.37
N ASP A 32 -1.45 1.22 -7.63
CA ASP A 32 -2.43 0.94 -8.68
C ASP A 32 -2.57 -0.55 -8.97
N LEU A 33 -1.44 -1.26 -9.05
CA LEU A 33 -1.44 -2.71 -9.23
C LEU A 33 -2.05 -3.40 -8.02
N LEU A 34 -1.81 -2.89 -6.81
CA LEU A 34 -2.44 -3.38 -5.59
C LEU A 34 -3.97 -3.19 -5.63
N GLU A 35 -4.49 -2.04 -6.07
CA GLU A 35 -5.94 -1.86 -6.24
C GLU A 35 -6.54 -2.86 -7.23
N LEU A 36 -5.88 -3.06 -8.37
CA LEU A 36 -6.33 -4.02 -9.39
C LEU A 36 -6.34 -5.45 -8.84
N ALA A 37 -5.24 -5.88 -8.22
CA ALA A 37 -5.15 -7.20 -7.63
C ALA A 37 -6.16 -7.40 -6.49
N TRP A 38 -6.40 -6.36 -5.69
CA TRP A 38 -7.39 -6.42 -4.61
C TRP A 38 -8.80 -6.61 -5.14
N HIS A 39 -9.16 -5.90 -6.20
CA HIS A 39 -10.44 -6.07 -6.87
C HIS A 39 -10.61 -7.50 -7.39
N ASP A 40 -9.60 -8.04 -8.08
CA ASP A 40 -9.71 -9.36 -8.68
C ASP A 40 -9.71 -10.49 -7.64
N CYS A 41 -9.00 -10.33 -6.52
CA CYS A 41 -8.94 -11.34 -5.45
C CYS A 41 -10.10 -11.26 -4.45
N TYR A 42 -10.61 -10.06 -4.15
CA TYR A 42 -11.55 -9.83 -3.05
C TYR A 42 -12.90 -9.22 -3.49
N GLY A 43 -13.05 -8.81 -4.76
CA GLY A 43 -14.27 -8.17 -5.27
C GLY A 43 -14.50 -6.75 -4.73
N GLU A 44 -13.52 -6.18 -4.03
CA GLU A 44 -13.58 -4.85 -3.45
C GLU A 44 -12.85 -3.83 -4.34
N VAL A 45 -13.41 -2.63 -4.50
CA VAL A 45 -12.88 -1.61 -5.44
C VAL A 45 -11.45 -1.18 -5.12
N ALA A 46 -11.03 -1.25 -3.87
CA ALA A 46 -9.69 -0.91 -3.39
C ALA A 46 -9.44 -1.56 -2.02
N PRO A 47 -8.17 -1.78 -1.63
CA PRO A 47 -7.85 -2.21 -0.29
C PRO A 47 -8.34 -1.20 0.76
N PRO A 48 -8.75 -1.67 1.96
CA PRO A 48 -9.03 -0.80 3.09
C PRO A 48 -7.82 0.10 3.42
N ALA A 49 -8.08 1.32 3.90
CA ALA A 49 -7.01 2.27 4.26
C ALA A 49 -5.97 1.68 5.22
N ALA A 50 -6.41 0.87 6.20
CA ALA A 50 -5.53 0.19 7.14
C ALA A 50 -4.55 -0.80 6.45
N VAL A 51 -4.96 -1.43 5.35
CA VAL A 51 -4.07 -2.32 4.57
C VAL A 51 -3.03 -1.48 3.82
N VAL A 52 -3.45 -0.37 3.20
CA VAL A 52 -2.51 0.57 2.54
C VAL A 52 -1.50 1.12 3.55
N ASP A 53 -1.96 1.47 4.75
CA ASP A 53 -1.08 1.92 5.83
C ASP A 53 -0.05 0.87 6.23
N ASP A 54 -0.47 -0.39 6.36
CA ASP A 54 0.41 -1.50 6.71
C ASP A 54 1.40 -1.79 5.57
N VAL A 55 0.98 -1.72 4.30
CA VAL A 55 1.86 -1.81 3.13
C VAL A 55 2.95 -0.74 3.18
N LEU A 56 2.56 0.52 3.38
CA LEU A 56 3.49 1.65 3.41
C LEU A 56 4.39 1.63 4.65
N THR A 57 3.94 1.06 5.77
CA THR A 57 4.77 0.81 6.95
C THR A 57 5.83 -0.25 6.66
N VAL A 58 5.43 -1.42 6.13
CA VAL A 58 6.34 -2.54 5.86
C VAL A 58 7.31 -2.21 4.73
N ALA A 59 6.91 -1.37 3.78
CA ALA A 59 7.76 -0.95 2.66
C ALA A 59 9.07 -0.26 3.08
N GLY A 60 9.11 0.37 4.25
CA GLY A 60 10.31 0.99 4.81
C GLY A 60 10.93 2.09 3.94
N GLY A 61 10.15 2.70 3.02
CA GLY A 61 10.65 3.74 2.10
C GLY A 61 11.48 3.23 0.92
N THR A 62 11.49 1.92 0.65
CA THR A 62 12.18 1.34 -0.52
C THR A 62 11.19 0.77 -1.52
N LEU A 63 11.41 0.95 -2.83
CA LEU A 63 10.53 0.38 -3.86
C LEU A 63 10.46 -1.15 -3.77
N ALA A 64 11.59 -1.81 -3.48
CA ALA A 64 11.63 -3.26 -3.27
C ALA A 64 10.76 -3.68 -2.07
N GLY A 65 10.85 -2.96 -0.95
CA GLY A 65 9.98 -3.17 0.20
C GLY A 65 8.51 -2.96 -0.14
N LEU A 66 8.19 -1.95 -0.95
CA LEU A 66 6.83 -1.65 -1.38
C LEU A 66 6.23 -2.76 -2.23
N VAL A 67 7.00 -3.29 -3.19
CA VAL A 67 6.58 -4.44 -4.02
C VAL A 67 6.33 -5.66 -3.14
N ASN A 68 7.24 -5.98 -2.22
CA ASN A 68 7.09 -7.11 -1.31
C ASN A 68 5.86 -6.95 -0.39
N ALA A 69 5.65 -5.76 0.16
CA ALA A 69 4.53 -5.48 1.03
C ALA A 69 3.19 -5.53 0.28
N ALA A 70 3.13 -5.01 -0.95
CA ALA A 70 1.94 -5.09 -1.80
C ALA A 70 1.62 -6.53 -2.20
N HIS A 71 2.64 -7.33 -2.54
CA HIS A 71 2.46 -8.76 -2.79
C HIS A 71 1.90 -9.47 -1.56
N LEU A 72 2.48 -9.24 -0.38
CA LEU A 72 2.03 -9.82 0.88
C LEU A 72 0.60 -9.41 1.23
N ALA A 73 0.21 -8.16 0.97
CA ALA A 73 -1.15 -7.68 1.19
C ALA A 73 -2.20 -8.54 0.46
N VAL A 74 -1.89 -8.94 -0.78
CA VAL A 74 -2.79 -9.72 -1.62
C VAL A 74 -2.80 -11.19 -1.19
N ILE A 75 -1.63 -11.80 -0.93
CA ILE A 75 -1.55 -13.24 -0.66
C ILE A 75 -1.83 -13.62 0.80
N ASP A 76 -1.46 -12.76 1.76
CA ASP A 76 -1.67 -12.97 3.19
C ASP A 76 -1.72 -11.64 3.95
N ARG A 77 -2.90 -11.02 3.95
CA ARG A 77 -3.14 -9.77 4.69
C ARG A 77 -2.90 -9.87 6.20
N ARG A 78 -2.96 -11.08 6.79
CA ARG A 78 -2.72 -11.25 8.24
C ARG A 78 -1.23 -11.18 8.53
N ASP A 79 -0.41 -11.79 7.69
CA ASP A 79 1.04 -11.69 7.84
C ASP A 79 1.56 -10.27 7.57
N LEU A 80 0.96 -9.56 6.60
CA LEU A 80 1.21 -8.12 6.42
C LEU A 80 0.93 -7.35 7.73
N ARG A 81 -0.24 -7.59 8.35
CA ARG A 81 -0.62 -6.92 9.59
C ARG A 81 0.39 -7.19 10.71
N MET A 82 0.80 -8.45 10.87
CA MET A 82 1.80 -8.82 11.88
C MET A 82 3.16 -8.18 11.61
N SER A 83 3.56 -8.10 10.34
CA SER A 83 4.79 -7.40 9.93
C SER A 83 4.72 -5.91 10.26
N ALA A 84 3.59 -5.25 9.98
CA ALA A 84 3.40 -3.84 10.30
C ALA A 84 3.44 -3.58 11.81
N LEU A 85 2.86 -4.46 12.63
CA LEU A 85 2.94 -4.40 14.09
C LEU A 85 4.36 -4.58 14.62
N ARG A 86 5.22 -5.36 13.96
CA ARG A 86 6.64 -5.48 14.34
C ARG A 86 7.45 -4.23 13.99
N VAL A 87 7.09 -3.55 12.91
CA VAL A 87 7.77 -2.31 12.44
C VAL A 87 7.33 -1.09 13.23
N ARG A 88 6.10 -1.08 13.75
CA ARG A 88 5.59 -0.08 14.68
C ARG A 88 5.82 -0.63 16.10
N PRO A 89 7.02 -0.50 16.71
CA PRO A 89 7.13 -0.86 18.11
C PRO A 89 6.13 0.02 18.86
N GLU A 90 5.27 -0.63 19.64
CA GLU A 90 4.39 0.08 20.55
C GLU A 90 5.25 1.06 21.37
N GLY A 91 4.80 2.32 21.44
CA GLY A 91 5.49 3.37 22.18
C GLY A 91 5.65 3.03 23.66
#